data_AF-A0A7X5IP09-F1
#
_entry.id   AF-A0A7X5IP09-F1
#
_cell.length_a   1.000
_cell.length_b   1.000
_cell.length_c   1.000
_cell.angle_alpha   90.00
_cell.angle_beta   90.00
_cell.angle_gamma   90.00
#
_symmetry.space_group_name_H-M   'P 1'
#
loop_
_entity.id
_entity.type
_entity.pdbx_description
1 polymer ?
#
loop_
_entity_poly.entity_id
_entity_poly.type
_entity_poly.pdbx_seq_one_letter_code
_entity_poly.pdbx_strand_id
1 'polypeptide(L)'
;LFRLVFTTKYMNFSRYYSGAFDPNIINDLSSSISAFLEDCKYDNLLSVIFDKSSMDIVVNGKKKNSNGKGYNAYFNSVVAIALSRYMEEKAEYSPNFLVLDSPILSLKEKQSKKPSETMRNTLFKNIISKQNRIQTIVIENEIPNIDYKDVKIIHFTKEKDNGRYGFLIDVVD
;
A
#
# COMPACT_ATOMS: atom_id res chain seq x y z
N LEU A 1 8.22 -17.72 6.83
CA LEU A 1 8.47 -18.14 5.43
C LEU A 1 7.25 -17.78 4.60
N PHE A 2 7.16 -16.53 4.16
CA PHE A 2 6.46 -16.03 2.96
C PHE A 2 7.21 -14.73 2.63
N ARG A 3 7.60 -14.55 1.38
CA ARG A 3 8.30 -13.34 0.92
C ARG A 3 7.68 -12.96 -0.41
N LEU A 4 6.57 -12.21 -0.37
CA LEU A 4 6.03 -11.61 -1.58
C LEU A 4 6.75 -10.26 -1.77
N VAL A 5 7.80 -10.27 -2.58
CA VAL A 5 8.60 -9.09 -2.89
C VAL A 5 8.05 -8.46 -4.18
N PHE A 6 7.24 -7.40 -4.09
CA PHE A 6 7.20 -6.43 -5.19
C PHE A 6 8.37 -5.48 -5.00
N THR A 7 9.51 -5.92 -5.51
CA THR A 7 10.66 -5.07 -5.71
C THR A 7 10.42 -4.34 -7.03
N THR A 8 10.48 -3.00 -7.03
CA THR A 8 10.47 -2.19 -8.27
C THR A 8 11.61 -2.55 -9.22
N LYS A 9 12.53 -3.44 -8.82
CA LYS A 9 13.64 -3.97 -9.62
C LYS A 9 13.25 -4.90 -10.79
N TYR A 10 11.97 -5.21 -10.99
CA TYR A 10 11.48 -5.96 -12.17
C TYR A 10 10.37 -5.27 -12.97
N MET A 11 10.24 -3.96 -12.86
CA MET A 11 9.54 -3.18 -13.89
C MET A 11 10.59 -2.53 -14.79
N ASN A 12 11.17 -3.33 -15.69
CA ASN A 12 12.03 -2.83 -16.77
C ASN A 12 11.14 -2.20 -17.84
N PHE A 13 10.59 -1.01 -17.54
CA PHE A 13 9.73 -0.23 -18.43
C PHE A 13 10.43 0.29 -19.69
N SER A 14 11.74 0.09 -19.84
CA SER A 14 12.51 0.58 -20.98
C SER A 14 12.67 -0.42 -22.14
N ARG A 15 12.14 -1.64 -22.03
CA ARG A 15 12.43 -2.71 -23.02
C ARG A 15 11.24 -3.26 -23.79
N TYR A 16 10.02 -2.84 -23.49
CA TYR A 16 8.82 -3.12 -24.28
C TYR A 16 8.01 -1.83 -24.37
N TYR A 17 7.54 -1.50 -25.57
CA TYR A 17 6.69 -0.34 -25.92
C TYR A 17 7.40 0.98 -26.19
N SER A 18 7.78 1.17 -27.45
CA SER A 18 8.10 2.48 -28.03
C SER A 18 6.84 3.33 -28.31
N GLY A 19 5.79 3.27 -27.48
CA GLY A 19 4.55 4.02 -27.77
C GLY A 19 3.41 4.06 -26.75
N ALA A 20 3.53 3.58 -25.51
CA ALA A 20 2.35 3.41 -24.63
C ALA A 20 2.58 3.81 -23.15
N PHE A 21 3.18 4.97 -22.91
CA PHE A 21 3.15 5.57 -21.58
C PHE A 21 2.52 6.94 -21.67
N ASP A 22 1.43 7.14 -20.93
CA ASP A 22 0.84 8.46 -20.76
C ASP A 22 1.95 9.42 -20.29
N PRO A 23 2.27 10.47 -21.06
CA PRO A 23 3.32 11.42 -20.68
C PRO A 23 3.06 12.06 -19.31
N ASN A 24 1.82 12.03 -18.83
CA ASN A 24 1.41 12.59 -17.55
C ASN A 24 1.46 11.61 -16.38
N ILE A 25 1.74 10.32 -16.57
CA ILE A 25 1.68 9.33 -15.47
C ILE A 25 2.49 9.75 -14.24
N ILE A 26 3.63 10.40 -14.45
CA ILE A 26 4.51 10.84 -13.37
C ILE A 26 3.82 11.93 -12.54
N ASN A 27 3.17 12.88 -13.20
CA ASN A 27 2.44 13.95 -12.54
C ASN A 27 1.20 13.39 -11.85
N ASP A 28 0.44 12.53 -12.53
CA ASP A 28 -0.76 11.91 -12.00
C ASP A 28 -0.46 11.06 -10.76
N LEU A 29 0.59 10.23 -10.81
CA LEU A 29 1.03 9.47 -9.64
C LEU A 29 1.53 10.38 -8.53
N SER A 30 2.30 11.43 -8.84
CA SER A 30 2.78 12.38 -7.83
C SER A 30 1.63 13.05 -7.10
N SER A 31 0.64 13.56 -7.84
CA SER A 31 -0.56 14.18 -7.28
C SER A 31 -1.42 13.18 -6.51
N SER A 32 -1.64 11.99 -7.05
CA SER A 32 -2.42 10.92 -6.41
C SER A 32 -1.79 10.49 -5.08
N ILE A 33 -0.46 10.28 -5.07
CA ILE A 33 0.28 9.90 -3.86
C ILE A 33 0.29 11.06 -2.85
N SER A 34 0.43 12.32 -3.29
CA SER A 34 0.34 13.48 -2.38
C SER A 34 -1.01 13.52 -1.68
N ALA A 35 -2.11 13.47 -2.44
CA ALA A 35 -3.46 13.43 -1.88
C ALA A 35 -3.67 12.23 -0.95
N PHE A 36 -3.13 11.05 -1.31
CA PHE A 36 -3.20 9.85 -0.46
C PHE A 36 -2.49 10.08 0.88
N LEU A 37 -1.30 10.68 0.87
CA LEU A 37 -0.53 10.94 2.08
C LEU A 37 -1.19 12.00 2.97
N GLU A 38 -1.86 13.00 2.37
CA GLU A 38 -2.69 13.98 3.09
C GLU A 38 -3.91 13.33 3.74
N ASP A 39 -4.65 12.51 2.99
CA ASP A 39 -5.77 11.69 3.49
C ASP A 39 -5.32 10.82 4.67
N CYS A 40 -4.10 10.28 4.57
CA CYS A 40 -3.51 9.43 5.59
C CYS A 40 -2.83 10.18 6.73
N LYS A 41 -2.94 11.51 6.81
CA LYS A 41 -2.39 12.31 7.91
C LYS A 41 -0.89 12.12 8.10
N TYR A 42 -0.15 11.99 7.00
CA TYR A 42 1.31 12.00 7.02
C TYR A 42 1.84 13.31 7.62
N ASP A 43 2.82 13.22 8.51
CA ASP A 43 3.32 14.38 9.25
C ASP A 43 4.14 15.32 8.38
N ASN A 44 3.85 16.63 8.47
CA ASN A 44 4.60 17.69 7.81
C ASN A 44 4.81 17.42 6.31
N LEU A 45 3.77 16.98 5.59
CA LEU A 45 3.85 16.78 4.16
C LEU A 45 4.01 18.14 3.46
N LEU A 46 5.09 18.32 2.72
CA LEU A 46 5.41 19.55 1.97
C LEU A 46 5.48 19.27 0.48
N SER A 47 6.06 18.14 0.08
CA SER A 47 6.18 17.77 -1.32
C SER A 47 6.25 16.26 -1.52
N VAL A 48 5.69 15.81 -2.63
CA VAL A 48 5.73 14.42 -3.09
C VAL A 48 6.02 14.43 -4.58
N ILE A 49 7.03 13.66 -4.98
CA ILE A 49 7.38 13.46 -6.39
C ILE A 49 7.54 11.96 -6.61
N PHE A 50 6.87 11.43 -7.62
CA PHE A 50 7.18 10.10 -8.16
C PHE A 50 8.35 10.25 -9.14
N ASP A 51 9.54 9.84 -8.73
CA ASP A 51 10.75 10.04 -9.51
C ASP A 51 10.86 8.99 -10.61
N LYS A 52 10.82 9.45 -11.87
CA LYS A 52 10.89 8.57 -13.06
C LYS A 52 12.19 7.76 -13.13
N SER A 53 13.30 8.29 -12.60
CA SER A 53 14.61 7.62 -12.71
C SER A 53 14.72 6.40 -11.80
N SER A 54 14.17 6.52 -10.59
CA SER A 54 14.19 5.47 -9.56
C SER A 54 12.91 4.66 -9.50
N MET A 55 11.84 5.12 -10.18
CA MET A 55 10.48 4.55 -10.10
C MET A 55 10.02 4.43 -8.65
N ASP A 56 10.29 5.48 -7.87
CA ASP A 56 10.05 5.52 -6.42
C ASP A 56 9.68 6.93 -5.99
N ILE A 57 9.20 7.08 -4.76
CA ILE A 57 8.78 8.38 -4.25
C ILE A 57 9.93 9.13 -3.57
N VAL A 58 9.89 10.45 -3.74
CA VAL A 58 10.65 11.43 -2.98
C VAL A 58 9.66 12.26 -2.18
N VAL A 59 9.77 12.21 -0.85
CA VAL A 59 8.87 12.93 0.07
C VAL A 59 9.69 13.97 0.81
N ASN A 60 9.27 15.24 0.75
CA ASN A 60 9.97 16.39 1.33
C ASN A 60 11.45 16.45 0.92
N GLY A 61 11.74 16.17 -0.36
CA GLY A 61 13.09 16.13 -0.90
C GLY A 61 13.94 14.92 -0.47
N LYS A 62 13.39 13.99 0.31
CA LYS A 62 14.11 12.79 0.78
C LYS A 62 13.65 11.55 0.02
N LYS A 63 14.61 10.78 -0.49
CA LYS A 63 14.34 9.46 -1.06
C LYS A 63 13.76 8.54 0.01
N LYS A 64 12.80 7.69 -0.37
CA LYS A 64 12.19 6.70 0.53
C LYS A 64 13.21 5.97 1.39
N ASN A 65 14.28 5.43 0.79
CA ASN A 65 15.33 4.64 1.47
C ASN A 65 16.09 5.37 2.59
N SER A 66 15.94 6.69 2.70
CA SER A 66 16.49 7.50 3.78
C SER A 66 15.65 7.43 5.06
N ASN A 67 14.49 6.75 5.03
CA ASN A 67 13.62 6.52 6.16
C ASN A 67 13.80 5.11 6.76
N GLY A 68 13.26 4.89 7.96
CA GLY A 68 13.24 3.58 8.61
C GLY A 68 12.40 2.56 7.84
N LYS A 69 12.69 1.26 8.05
CA LYS A 69 12.01 0.14 7.35
C LYS A 69 10.47 0.21 7.40
N GLY A 70 9.90 0.67 8.52
CA GLY A 70 8.46 0.88 8.66
C GLY A 70 7.86 1.92 7.73
N TYR A 71 8.50 3.08 7.62
CA TYR A 71 8.09 4.10 6.66
C TYR A 71 8.28 3.62 5.23
N ASN A 72 9.33 2.84 4.95
CA ASN A 72 9.54 2.27 3.61
C ASN A 72 8.43 1.29 3.22
N ALA A 73 8.00 0.42 4.13
CA ALA A 73 6.87 -0.50 3.92
C ALA A 73 5.55 0.25 3.70
N TYR A 74 5.30 1.28 4.51
CA TYR A 74 4.15 2.15 4.36
C TYR A 74 4.13 2.84 2.99
N PHE A 75 5.24 3.47 2.59
CA PHE A 75 5.35 4.14 1.30
C PHE A 75 5.22 3.19 0.11
N ASN A 76 5.79 1.98 0.20
CA ASN A 76 5.58 0.95 -0.82
C ASN A 76 4.09 0.63 -0.99
N SER A 77 3.36 0.55 0.12
CA SER A 77 1.92 0.26 0.10
C SER A 77 1.13 1.41 -0.53
N VAL A 78 1.45 2.66 -0.17
CA VAL A 78 0.84 3.86 -0.78
C VAL A 78 1.06 3.88 -2.29
N VAL A 79 2.30 3.66 -2.75
CA VAL A 79 2.63 3.64 -4.18
C VAL A 79 1.88 2.52 -4.90
N ALA A 80 1.83 1.31 -4.32
CA ALA A 80 1.12 0.18 -4.91
C ALA A 80 -0.37 0.46 -5.06
N ILE A 81 -1.01 1.05 -4.04
CA ILE A 81 -2.43 1.43 -4.10
C ILE A 81 -2.67 2.53 -5.14
N ALA A 82 -1.85 3.58 -5.14
CA ALA A 82 -1.97 4.70 -6.08
C ALA A 82 -1.79 4.24 -7.53
N LEU A 83 -0.79 3.40 -7.78
CA LEU A 83 -0.55 2.81 -9.10
C LEU A 83 -1.70 1.89 -9.53
N SER A 84 -2.19 1.04 -8.62
CA SER A 84 -3.30 0.13 -8.91
C SER A 84 -4.57 0.91 -9.27
N ARG A 85 -4.89 1.98 -8.54
CA ARG A 85 -5.97 2.93 -8.87
C ARG A 85 -5.76 3.60 -10.22
N TYR A 86 -4.56 4.12 -10.49
CA TYR A 86 -4.24 4.72 -11.78
C TYR A 86 -4.44 3.74 -12.95
N MET A 87 -3.98 2.49 -12.79
CA MET A 87 -4.15 1.47 -13.83
C MET A 87 -5.62 1.13 -14.04
N GLU A 88 -6.43 1.02 -13.00
CA GLU A 88 -7.86 0.75 -13.13
C GLU A 88 -8.61 1.87 -13.86
N GLU A 89 -8.19 3.12 -13.70
CA GLU A 89 -8.81 4.26 -14.38
C GLU A 89 -8.30 4.47 -15.82
N LYS A 90 -7.01 4.20 -16.09
CA LYS A 90 -6.32 4.67 -17.29
C LYS A 90 -5.69 3.59 -18.16
N ALA A 91 -5.39 2.41 -17.62
CA ALA A 91 -4.71 1.37 -18.39
C ALA A 91 -5.70 0.58 -19.25
N GLU A 92 -5.27 0.19 -20.45
CA GLU A 92 -6.02 -0.74 -21.31
C GLU A 92 -6.23 -2.09 -20.61
N TYR A 93 -5.23 -2.53 -19.83
CA TYR A 93 -5.28 -3.73 -19.01
C TYR A 93 -4.86 -3.40 -17.58
N SER A 94 -5.81 -3.50 -16.64
CA SER A 94 -5.56 -3.30 -15.21
C SER A 94 -5.63 -4.62 -14.44
N PRO A 95 -4.70 -4.89 -13.50
CA PRO A 95 -4.87 -5.95 -12.52
C PRO A 95 -6.09 -5.67 -11.63
N ASN A 96 -7.05 -6.59 -11.65
CA ASN A 96 -8.26 -6.48 -10.81
C ASN A 96 -8.04 -6.87 -9.34
N PHE A 97 -6.78 -7.06 -8.91
CA PHE A 97 -6.46 -7.34 -7.51
C PHE A 97 -5.11 -6.74 -7.08
N LEU A 98 -5.00 -6.46 -5.78
CA LEU A 98 -3.80 -5.94 -5.11
C LEU A 98 -3.59 -6.71 -3.80
N VAL A 99 -2.37 -7.15 -3.54
CA VAL A 99 -2.00 -7.81 -2.27
C VAL A 99 -0.96 -6.95 -1.54
N LEU A 100 -1.25 -6.63 -0.28
CA LEU A 100 -0.36 -5.90 0.62
C LEU A 100 0.09 -6.81 1.76
N ASP A 101 1.40 -7.00 1.90
CA ASP A 101 2.01 -7.78 2.97
C ASP A 101 2.59 -6.84 4.03
N SER A 102 1.99 -6.88 5.22
CA SER A 102 2.47 -6.19 6.42
C SER A 102 2.71 -4.68 6.22
N PRO A 103 1.73 -3.92 5.68
CA PRO A 103 1.92 -2.52 5.30
C PRO A 103 2.28 -1.61 6.48
N ILE A 104 1.93 -2.00 7.71
CA ILE A 104 2.09 -1.16 8.91
C ILE A 104 2.89 -1.81 10.03
N LEU A 105 3.21 -3.11 9.95
CA LEU A 105 3.84 -3.88 11.01
C LEU A 105 5.01 -3.18 11.71
N SER A 106 5.93 -2.59 10.94
CA SER A 106 7.13 -1.93 11.48
C SER A 106 7.04 -0.39 11.53
N LEU A 107 5.89 0.19 11.17
CA LEU A 107 5.66 1.63 11.16
C LEU A 107 5.55 2.15 12.59
N LYS A 108 6.47 3.03 13.00
CA LYS A 108 6.46 3.67 14.31
C LYS A 108 6.13 5.15 14.15
N GLU A 109 4.98 5.55 14.68
CA GLU A 109 4.51 6.94 14.67
C GLU A 109 4.88 7.64 15.99
N LYS A 110 4.82 8.97 15.99
CA LYS A 110 4.95 9.75 17.24
C LYS A 110 3.71 9.51 18.11
N GLN A 111 3.93 9.26 19.40
CA GLN A 111 2.87 8.87 20.36
C GLN A 111 1.81 9.95 20.61
N SER A 112 2.02 11.20 20.16
CA SER A 112 1.12 12.32 20.44
C SER A 112 -0.15 12.37 19.59
N LYS A 113 -0.33 11.47 18.61
CA LYS A 113 -1.51 11.46 17.74
C LYS A 113 -2.69 10.73 18.38
N LYS A 114 -3.89 11.26 18.16
CA LYS A 114 -5.12 10.50 18.46
C LYS A 114 -5.14 9.24 17.58
N PRO A 115 -5.60 8.07 18.06
CA PRO A 115 -5.65 6.84 17.27
C PRO A 115 -6.31 7.03 15.89
N SER A 116 -7.39 7.81 15.81
CA SER A 116 -8.12 8.12 14.58
C SER A 116 -7.34 8.89 13.51
N GLU A 117 -6.23 9.52 13.89
CA GLU A 117 -5.37 10.38 13.06
C GLU A 117 -4.01 9.72 12.76
N THR A 118 -3.78 8.51 13.26
CA THR A 118 -2.56 7.76 12.96
C THR A 118 -2.55 7.30 11.51
N MET A 119 -1.37 7.30 10.90
CA MET A 119 -1.14 6.79 9.54
C MET A 119 -1.60 5.33 9.41
N ARG A 120 -1.44 4.53 10.47
CA ARG A 120 -1.97 3.16 10.53
C ARG A 120 -3.48 3.12 10.32
N ASN A 121 -4.24 3.84 11.14
CA ASN A 121 -5.71 3.84 11.07
C ASN A 121 -6.21 4.46 9.76
N THR A 122 -5.61 5.57 9.33
CA THR A 122 -6.05 6.31 8.15
C THR A 122 -5.74 5.57 6.85
N LEU A 123 -4.63 4.82 6.78
CA LEU A 123 -4.34 3.92 5.66
C LEU A 123 -5.45 2.89 5.47
N PHE A 124 -5.82 2.18 6.55
CA PHE A 124 -6.88 1.17 6.47
C PHE A 124 -8.23 1.81 6.16
N LYS A 125 -8.57 2.96 6.74
CA LYS A 125 -9.76 3.71 6.37
C LYS A 125 -9.78 4.10 4.88
N ASN A 126 -8.64 4.50 4.30
CA ASN A 126 -8.54 4.85 2.88
C ASN A 126 -8.72 3.63 1.97
N ILE A 127 -8.20 2.47 2.37
CA ILE A 127 -8.40 1.21 1.64
C ILE A 127 -9.89 0.83 1.67
N ILE A 128 -10.55 0.94 2.83
CA ILE A 128 -11.96 0.57 3.01
C ILE A 128 -12.90 1.54 2.30
N SER A 129 -12.65 2.85 2.38
CA SER A 129 -13.58 3.87 1.86
C SER A 129 -13.59 3.98 0.34
N LYS A 130 -12.52 3.54 -0.32
CA LYS A 130 -12.35 3.60 -1.77
C LYS A 130 -12.32 2.19 -2.35
N GLN A 131 -13.44 1.48 -2.20
CA GLN A 131 -13.69 0.21 -2.87
C GLN A 131 -13.93 0.46 -4.37
N ASN A 132 -12.84 0.46 -5.11
CA ASN A 132 -12.83 0.45 -6.57
C ASN A 132 -13.00 -0.98 -7.10
N ARG A 133 -12.93 -1.18 -8.42
CA ARG A 133 -13.05 -2.51 -9.06
C ARG A 133 -11.87 -3.46 -8.77
N ILE A 134 -11.03 -3.11 -7.80
CA ILE A 134 -9.80 -3.81 -7.46
C ILE A 134 -10.00 -4.55 -6.15
N GLN A 135 -9.92 -5.87 -6.19
CA GLN A 135 -9.90 -6.69 -4.98
C GLN A 135 -8.60 -6.43 -4.19
N THR A 136 -8.70 -5.75 -3.05
CA THR A 136 -7.54 -5.51 -2.19
C THR A 136 -7.50 -6.52 -1.05
N ILE A 137 -6.40 -7.27 -0.97
CA ILE A 137 -6.10 -8.25 0.08
C ILE A 137 -4.98 -7.68 0.95
N VAL A 138 -5.23 -7.52 2.24
CA VAL A 138 -4.23 -7.06 3.20
C VAL A 138 -3.92 -8.18 4.18
N ILE A 139 -2.65 -8.51 4.30
CA ILE A 139 -2.13 -9.50 5.27
C ILE A 139 -1.41 -8.72 6.35
N GLU A 140 -1.90 -8.79 7.58
CA GLU A 140 -1.33 -8.06 8.71
C GLU A 140 -1.58 -8.82 10.02
N ASN A 141 -0.64 -8.72 10.96
CA ASN A 141 -0.73 -9.40 12.27
C ASN A 141 -1.60 -8.60 13.25
N GLU A 142 -1.44 -7.27 13.25
CA GLU A 142 -2.18 -6.36 14.12
C GLU A 142 -2.88 -5.30 13.26
N ILE A 143 -4.21 -5.38 13.17
CA ILE A 143 -5.01 -4.40 12.42
C ILE A 143 -5.50 -3.27 13.33
N PRO A 144 -5.62 -2.03 12.82
CA PRO A 144 -6.18 -0.91 13.57
C PRO A 144 -7.61 -1.18 14.06
N ASN A 145 -7.97 -0.68 15.25
CA ASN A 145 -9.35 -0.70 15.72
C ASN A 145 -10.19 0.38 15.00
N ILE A 146 -10.85 0.01 13.90
CA ILE A 146 -11.73 0.84 13.08
C ILE A 146 -12.96 0.03 12.64
N ASP A 147 -13.90 0.66 11.94
CA ASP A 147 -15.06 -0.02 11.36
C ASP A 147 -14.67 -0.81 10.10
N TYR A 148 -14.94 -2.12 10.10
CA TYR A 148 -14.67 -3.06 9.03
C TYR A 148 -15.96 -3.71 8.47
N LYS A 149 -17.14 -3.11 8.69
CA LYS A 149 -18.44 -3.70 8.31
C LYS A 149 -18.52 -4.21 6.85
N ASP A 150 -17.83 -3.55 5.91
CA ASP A 150 -17.84 -3.88 4.48
C ASP A 150 -16.59 -4.66 4.04
N VAL A 151 -15.88 -5.28 5.00
CA VAL A 151 -14.63 -6.00 4.78
C VAL A 151 -14.76 -7.44 5.25
N LYS A 152 -14.32 -8.37 4.41
CA LYS A 152 -14.17 -9.77 4.81
C LYS A 152 -12.87 -9.94 5.61
N ILE A 153 -13.00 -10.12 6.93
CA ILE A 153 -11.86 -10.45 7.79
C ILE A 153 -11.71 -11.97 7.93
N ILE A 154 -10.51 -12.47 7.72
CA ILE A 154 -10.15 -13.88 7.95
C ILE A 154 -9.04 -13.91 9.00
N HIS A 155 -9.36 -14.37 10.20
CA HIS A 155 -8.40 -14.50 11.29
C HIS A 155 -7.74 -15.89 11.25
N PHE A 156 -6.41 -15.90 11.26
CA PHE A 156 -5.61 -17.12 11.42
C PHE A 156 -5.12 -17.22 12.87
N THR A 157 -5.53 -18.26 13.57
CA THR A 157 -5.35 -18.41 15.03
C THR A 157 -4.25 -19.39 15.39
N LYS A 158 -3.89 -20.30 14.48
CA LYS A 158 -3.08 -21.50 14.79
C LYS A 158 -3.72 -22.43 15.83
N GLU A 159 -5.03 -22.32 16.04
CA GLU A 159 -5.81 -23.18 16.92
C GLU A 159 -6.69 -24.10 16.07
N LYS A 160 -6.63 -25.42 16.30
CA LYS A 160 -7.38 -26.41 15.50
C LYS A 160 -8.89 -26.25 15.63
N ASP A 161 -9.33 -25.85 16.82
CA ASP A 161 -10.75 -25.83 17.20
C ASP A 161 -11.34 -24.40 17.27
N ASN A 162 -10.60 -23.39 16.85
CA ASN A 162 -11.02 -21.98 16.93
C ASN A 162 -10.55 -21.20 15.69
N GLY A 163 -11.49 -20.73 14.87
CA GLY A 163 -11.18 -19.96 13.66
C GLY A 163 -10.47 -20.79 12.58
N ARG A 164 -9.56 -20.17 11.81
CA ARG A 164 -8.74 -20.89 10.82
C ARG A 164 -7.35 -21.15 11.40
N TYR A 165 -6.88 -22.40 11.36
CA TYR A 165 -5.54 -22.75 11.81
C TYR A 165 -4.45 -21.97 11.05
N GLY A 166 -4.51 -22.00 9.71
CA GLY A 166 -3.55 -21.31 8.86
C GLY A 166 -4.14 -20.95 7.50
N PHE A 167 -3.29 -20.39 6.64
CA PHE A 167 -3.69 -19.96 5.29
C PHE A 167 -4.11 -21.14 4.41
N LEU A 168 -3.40 -22.27 4.51
CA LEU A 168 -3.74 -23.51 3.82
C LEU A 168 -4.83 -24.26 4.58
N ILE A 169 -5.72 -24.89 3.83
CA ILE A 169 -6.79 -25.74 4.38
C ILE A 169 -6.17 -27.07 4.80
N ASP A 170 -6.55 -27.56 5.98
CA ASP A 170 -6.15 -28.86 6.55
C ASP A 170 -4.63 -29.08 6.74
N VAL A 171 -3.83 -28.01 6.70
CA VAL A 171 -2.40 -28.08 7.04
C VAL A 171 -2.19 -27.58 8.46
N VAL A 172 -1.70 -28.47 9.32
CA VAL A 172 -1.34 -28.20 10.71
C VAL A 172 0.12 -28.57 10.95
N ASP A 173 0.85 -27.75 11.71
CA ASP A 173 2.26 -27.93 12.06
C ASP A 173 2.46 -28.34 13.53
#